data_AF-A0A4Q5XBW8-F1
#
_entry.id   AF-A0A4Q5XBW8-F1
#
_cell.length_a   1.000
_cell.length_b   1.000
_cell.length_c   1.000
_cell.angle_alpha   90.00
_cell.angle_beta   90.00
_cell.angle_gamma   90.00
#
_symmetry.space_group_name_H-M   'P 1'
#
loop_
_entity.id
_entity.type
_entity.pdbx_description
1 polymer ?
#
loop_
_entity_poly.entity_id
_entity_poly.type
_entity_poly.pdbx_seq_one_letter_code
_entity_poly.pdbx_strand_id
1 'polypeptide(L)'
;MVEGHSLTSLGCALLLTLVVGCSAEDGAPAPMGAGGDAAGGDAAGGAPTAPAPSGALYASSVESFTPGDGAGYNAEELPDIVLGAPRGGGQLKGSLDVLSLGAGGEIVLGFGDHGFVDGPGADLVVFENPFWPEGDASQVFAELGEVAVSEDGRTWRSFECDTDGDDEGRFPGCAGFTPTLQYDAEALVPLDPEKSGGDAFDLADVGLSHARFVRIRDLETLAPGGTASGFDLDAVGVIHPD
;
A
#
# COMPACT_ATOMS: atom_id res chain seq x y z
N MET A 1 -51.87 -5.09 -35.90
CA MET A 1 -52.92 -5.39 -34.90
C MET A 1 -52.21 -6.08 -33.75
N VAL A 2 -51.92 -5.51 -32.59
CA VAL A 2 -52.39 -4.33 -31.81
C VAL A 2 -51.12 -3.92 -30.99
N GLU A 3 -50.56 -2.71 -31.13
CA GLU A 3 -50.68 -1.57 -30.18
C GLU A 3 -50.65 -1.98 -28.67
N GLY A 4 -49.93 -1.35 -27.73
CA GLY A 4 -49.23 -0.08 -27.72
C GLY A 4 -48.50 0.17 -26.39
N HIS A 5 -47.93 1.36 -26.33
CA HIS A 5 -47.06 2.01 -25.34
C HIS A 5 -47.50 1.99 -23.86
N SER A 6 -46.54 2.16 -22.93
CA SER A 6 -46.54 3.35 -22.05
C SER A 6 -45.20 3.55 -21.32
N LEU A 7 -44.62 4.73 -21.50
CA LEU A 7 -43.58 5.34 -20.66
C LEU A 7 -44.21 5.87 -19.37
N THR A 8 -43.51 5.82 -18.24
CA THR A 8 -43.78 6.78 -17.15
C THR A 8 -42.51 7.08 -16.35
N SER A 9 -42.03 8.32 -16.55
CA SER A 9 -41.14 9.08 -15.67
C SER A 9 -41.90 9.51 -14.41
N LEU A 10 -41.26 9.47 -13.24
CA LEU A 10 -41.51 10.28 -12.02
C LEU A 10 -40.52 9.74 -10.96
N GLY A 11 -39.76 10.48 -10.17
CA GLY A 11 -39.62 11.90 -9.94
C GLY A 11 -38.59 12.06 -8.82
N CYS A 12 -37.70 13.03 -8.99
CA CYS A 12 -36.68 13.44 -8.03
C CYS A 12 -37.33 13.99 -6.76
N ALA A 13 -36.89 13.55 -5.58
CA ALA A 13 -37.23 14.20 -4.31
C ALA A 13 -36.02 14.16 -3.36
N LEU A 14 -35.20 15.20 -3.49
CA LEU A 14 -34.17 15.61 -2.55
C LEU A 14 -34.86 16.18 -1.30
N LEU A 15 -34.66 15.57 -0.12
CA LEU A 15 -35.13 16.13 1.15
C LEU A 15 -33.93 16.57 1.99
N LEU A 16 -33.68 17.88 1.95
CA LEU A 16 -32.71 18.59 2.76
C LEU A 16 -33.30 18.79 4.18
N THR A 17 -32.63 18.31 5.22
CA THR A 17 -32.97 18.68 6.61
C THR A 17 -31.79 19.41 7.25
N LEU A 18 -31.93 20.73 7.39
CA LEU A 18 -31.11 21.56 8.28
C LEU A 18 -31.57 21.34 9.72
N VAL A 19 -30.63 21.02 10.61
CA VAL A 19 -30.82 21.21 12.05
C VAL A 19 -29.78 22.23 12.52
N VAL A 20 -30.27 23.41 12.88
CA VAL A 20 -29.54 24.45 13.61
C VAL A 20 -29.63 24.11 15.09
N GLY A 21 -28.47 23.87 15.73
CA GLY A 21 -28.33 23.69 17.17
C GLY A 21 -27.55 24.85 17.78
N CYS A 22 -28.17 25.54 18.73
CA CYS A 22 -27.66 26.74 19.40
C CYS A 22 -26.46 26.48 20.32
N SER A 23 -25.49 27.39 20.27
CA SER A 23 -24.46 27.58 21.30
C SER A 23 -25.05 28.15 22.60
N ALA A 24 -24.56 27.68 23.74
CA ALA A 24 -24.65 28.37 25.03
C ALA A 24 -23.34 28.14 25.81
N GLU A 25 -22.87 29.19 26.45
CA GLU A 25 -21.51 29.37 26.98
C GLU A 25 -21.35 28.94 28.45
N ASP A 26 -20.10 29.05 28.91
CA ASP A 26 -19.61 29.26 30.27
C ASP A 26 -19.31 28.07 31.19
N GLY A 27 -18.05 28.07 31.68
CA GLY A 27 -17.73 27.56 33.01
C GLY A 27 -16.33 26.95 33.16
N ALA A 28 -15.29 27.77 33.33
CA ALA A 28 -14.07 27.34 34.00
C ALA A 28 -14.30 27.29 35.52
N PRO A 29 -13.72 26.30 36.23
CA PRO A 29 -12.74 26.67 37.25
C PRO A 29 -11.54 25.70 37.36
N ALA A 30 -10.43 26.21 37.88
CA ALA A 30 -9.28 25.47 38.42
C ALA A 30 -9.22 25.70 39.96
N PRO A 31 -8.25 25.19 40.75
CA PRO A 31 -7.41 23.97 40.70
C PRO A 31 -7.45 23.20 42.08
N MET A 32 -6.50 22.27 42.32
CA MET A 32 -6.09 21.55 43.56
C MET A 32 -6.38 20.03 43.50
N GLY A 33 -5.50 19.10 43.86
CA GLY A 33 -4.13 19.13 44.38
C GLY A 33 -3.67 17.71 44.80
N ALA A 34 -2.36 17.46 44.68
CA ALA A 34 -1.44 16.58 45.44
C ALA A 34 -1.78 15.11 45.86
N GLY A 35 -0.81 14.22 45.58
CA GLY A 35 -0.50 12.91 46.21
C GLY A 35 0.21 12.01 45.18
N GLY A 36 1.53 11.76 45.21
CA GLY A 36 2.28 10.86 46.12
C GLY A 36 1.97 9.38 45.76
N ASP A 37 2.86 8.43 45.47
CA ASP A 37 4.31 8.27 45.56
C ASP A 37 4.77 7.07 44.66
N ALA A 38 6.02 7.14 44.21
CA ALA A 38 7.04 6.07 44.11
C ALA A 38 6.96 4.87 43.12
N ALA A 39 8.18 4.50 42.69
CA ALA A 39 8.66 3.32 41.95
C ALA A 39 8.32 3.31 40.44
N GLY A 40 9.26 3.19 39.51
CA GLY A 40 10.58 2.56 39.54
C GLY A 40 10.64 1.61 38.34
N GLY A 41 11.43 1.95 37.32
CA GLY A 41 11.58 1.13 36.13
C GLY A 41 12.31 1.92 35.05
N ASP A 42 13.60 1.64 34.89
CA ASP A 42 14.41 2.09 33.76
C ASP A 42 13.78 1.58 32.45
N ALA A 43 12.97 2.42 31.81
CA ALA A 43 12.69 2.28 30.40
C ALA A 43 13.85 2.93 29.67
N ALA A 44 14.64 2.11 28.98
CA ALA A 44 15.61 2.57 28.00
C ALA A 44 14.88 3.46 26.99
N GLY A 45 15.02 4.78 27.18
CA GLY A 45 14.61 5.76 26.19
C GLY A 45 15.52 5.58 24.98
N GLY A 46 15.04 4.85 23.98
CA GLY A 46 15.55 5.01 22.62
C GLY A 46 15.40 6.47 22.27
N ALA A 47 16.52 7.16 22.06
CA ALA A 47 16.49 8.50 21.52
C ALA A 47 15.72 8.47 20.19
N PRO A 48 14.91 9.49 19.86
CA PRO A 48 14.31 9.56 18.54
C PRO A 48 15.45 9.59 17.51
N THR A 49 15.59 8.51 16.75
CA THR A 49 16.47 8.44 15.58
C THR A 49 16.06 9.58 14.65
N ALA A 50 17.03 10.31 14.11
CA ALA A 50 16.74 11.35 13.12
C ALA A 50 15.91 10.71 11.99
N PRO A 51 14.91 11.40 11.43
CA PRO A 51 14.16 10.86 10.31
C PRO A 51 15.14 10.48 9.20
N ALA A 52 15.01 9.24 8.71
CA ALA A 52 15.82 8.77 7.60
C ALA A 52 15.68 9.76 6.43
N PRO A 53 16.75 10.04 5.67
CA PRO A 53 16.63 10.84 4.46
C PRO A 53 15.58 10.19 3.55
N SER A 54 14.73 10.98 2.89
CA SER A 54 13.59 10.48 2.08
C SER A 54 13.99 9.43 1.03
N GLY A 55 15.24 9.44 0.57
CA GLY A 55 15.79 8.43 -0.35
C GLY A 55 16.01 7.04 0.25
N ALA A 56 15.94 6.87 1.58
CA ALA A 56 16.02 5.57 2.25
C ALA A 56 14.65 4.89 2.41
N LEU A 57 13.56 5.62 2.16
CA LEU A 57 12.20 5.10 2.36
C LEU A 57 11.68 4.27 1.18
N TYR A 58 12.34 4.30 0.03
CA TYR A 58 11.86 3.61 -1.16
C TYR A 58 13.00 2.84 -1.82
N ALA A 59 12.64 1.83 -2.61
CA ALA A 59 13.60 1.08 -3.41
C ALA A 59 14.46 2.03 -4.24
N SER A 60 15.76 1.73 -4.33
CA SER A 60 16.76 2.54 -5.01
C SER A 60 17.55 1.80 -6.09
N SER A 61 17.32 0.49 -6.24
CA SER A 61 17.88 -0.32 -7.32
C SER A 61 16.91 -1.40 -7.79
N VAL A 62 17.02 -1.76 -9.08
CA VAL A 62 16.41 -2.95 -9.66
C VAL A 62 17.54 -3.97 -9.84
N GLU A 63 17.49 -5.07 -9.11
CA GLU A 63 18.51 -6.13 -9.15
C GLU A 63 18.26 -7.08 -10.32
N SER A 64 17.00 -7.34 -10.64
CA SER A 64 16.59 -8.16 -11.77
C SER A 64 15.12 -7.93 -12.11
N PHE A 65 14.79 -8.01 -13.40
CA PHE A 65 13.41 -8.11 -13.88
C PHE A 65 13.33 -9.24 -14.91
N THR A 66 12.42 -10.19 -14.65
CA THR A 66 12.07 -11.28 -15.56
C THR A 66 10.62 -11.06 -16.00
N PRO A 67 10.37 -10.55 -17.22
CA PRO A 67 9.02 -10.29 -17.69
C PRO A 67 8.25 -11.59 -17.89
N GLY A 68 6.98 -11.58 -17.48
CA GLY A 68 6.00 -12.63 -17.74
C GLY A 68 5.26 -12.44 -19.07
N ASP A 69 4.26 -13.29 -19.32
CA ASP A 69 3.44 -13.20 -20.53
C ASP A 69 2.56 -11.93 -20.49
N GLY A 70 2.60 -11.12 -21.54
CA GLY A 70 1.86 -9.85 -21.59
C GLY A 70 2.48 -8.71 -20.77
N ALA A 71 3.72 -8.86 -20.30
CA ALA A 71 4.50 -7.77 -19.74
C ALA A 71 4.82 -6.68 -20.79
N GLY A 72 5.36 -5.55 -20.31
CA GLY A 72 6.09 -4.61 -21.15
C GLY A 72 5.59 -3.18 -21.11
N TYR A 73 4.48 -2.88 -20.45
CA TYR A 73 4.06 -1.51 -20.19
C TYR A 73 5.14 -0.79 -19.38
N ASN A 74 5.63 0.33 -19.94
CA ASN A 74 6.74 1.16 -19.43
C ASN A 74 8.05 0.43 -19.10
N ALA A 75 8.30 -0.77 -19.66
CA ALA A 75 9.54 -1.50 -19.39
C ALA A 75 10.80 -0.75 -19.87
N GLU A 76 10.66 0.16 -20.84
CA GLU A 76 11.71 1.06 -21.33
C GLU A 76 12.09 2.17 -20.34
N GLU A 77 11.25 2.43 -19.33
CA GLU A 77 11.48 3.44 -18.30
C GLU A 77 12.22 2.89 -17.08
N LEU A 78 12.54 1.59 -17.09
CA LEU A 78 13.40 0.98 -16.07
C LEU A 78 14.82 1.59 -16.07
N PRO A 79 15.42 1.80 -14.89
CA PRO A 79 14.88 1.40 -13.59
C PRO A 79 13.93 2.43 -12.96
N ASP A 80 13.94 3.67 -13.42
CA ASP A 80 13.38 4.82 -12.69
C ASP A 80 11.86 4.73 -12.43
N ILE A 81 11.11 4.03 -13.28
CA ILE A 81 9.65 3.87 -13.16
C ILE A 81 9.17 3.11 -11.92
N VAL A 82 10.04 2.33 -11.26
CA VAL A 82 9.70 1.58 -10.02
C VAL A 82 10.52 2.02 -8.81
N LEU A 83 11.29 3.11 -8.94
CA LEU A 83 12.17 3.61 -7.89
C LEU A 83 11.65 4.94 -7.32
N GLY A 84 11.88 5.14 -6.02
CA GLY A 84 11.37 6.32 -5.33
C GLY A 84 9.89 6.19 -4.90
N ALA A 85 9.28 7.32 -4.61
CA ALA A 85 7.90 7.36 -4.12
C ALA A 85 6.89 7.06 -5.23
N PRO A 86 5.79 6.36 -4.92
CA PRO A 86 4.78 6.02 -5.91
C PRO A 86 4.02 7.23 -6.44
N ARG A 87 3.35 7.08 -7.59
CA ARG A 87 2.41 8.07 -8.14
C ARG A 87 1.01 7.48 -8.27
N GLY A 88 0.38 7.21 -7.14
CA GLY A 88 -0.97 6.64 -7.07
C GLY A 88 -2.09 7.44 -7.76
N GLY A 89 -3.08 6.72 -8.27
CA GLY A 89 -4.31 7.29 -8.86
C GLY A 89 -5.41 7.61 -7.85
N GLY A 90 -5.31 7.10 -6.61
CA GLY A 90 -6.37 7.10 -5.61
C GLY A 90 -7.31 5.89 -5.73
N GLN A 91 -8.37 5.85 -4.91
CA GLN A 91 -9.24 4.67 -4.78
C GLN A 91 -9.99 4.26 -6.06
N LEU A 92 -10.27 5.22 -6.96
CA LEU A 92 -11.23 5.03 -8.05
C LEU A 92 -10.58 4.73 -9.40
N LYS A 93 -9.26 4.82 -9.51
CA LYS A 93 -8.54 4.60 -10.76
C LYS A 93 -7.07 4.29 -10.50
N GLY A 94 -6.48 3.50 -11.39
CA GLY A 94 -5.04 3.36 -11.46
C GLY A 94 -4.30 4.61 -11.98
N SER A 95 -3.02 4.66 -11.69
CA SER A 95 -1.99 5.46 -12.34
C SER A 95 -1.54 4.84 -13.67
N LEU A 96 -0.74 5.60 -14.41
CA LEU A 96 0.01 5.12 -15.58
C LEU A 96 1.52 5.05 -15.30
N ASP A 97 1.95 5.44 -14.10
CA ASP A 97 3.34 5.43 -13.66
C ASP A 97 3.67 4.07 -13.03
N VAL A 98 3.55 3.01 -13.83
CA VAL A 98 3.65 1.62 -13.37
C VAL A 98 4.45 0.79 -14.37
N LEU A 99 5.07 -0.28 -13.89
CA LEU A 99 5.64 -1.37 -14.68
C LEU A 99 4.74 -2.60 -14.59
N SER A 100 4.14 -3.03 -15.70
CA SER A 100 3.42 -4.31 -15.75
C SER A 100 4.40 -5.47 -15.83
N LEU A 101 4.38 -6.35 -14.82
CA LEU A 101 5.30 -7.49 -14.74
C LEU A 101 5.00 -8.58 -15.77
N GLY A 102 3.76 -8.68 -16.26
CA GLY A 102 3.27 -9.82 -17.03
C GLY A 102 2.83 -10.97 -16.14
N ALA A 103 2.01 -11.86 -16.71
CA ALA A 103 1.57 -13.08 -16.05
C ALA A 103 2.79 -13.93 -15.64
N GLY A 104 2.95 -14.14 -14.33
CA GLY A 104 4.07 -14.87 -13.73
C GLY A 104 5.41 -14.13 -13.77
N GLY A 105 5.40 -12.84 -14.14
CA GLY A 105 6.58 -11.99 -14.14
C GLY A 105 7.11 -11.74 -12.74
N GLU A 106 8.40 -11.48 -12.63
CA GLU A 106 9.10 -11.32 -11.35
C GLU A 106 10.09 -10.16 -11.41
N ILE A 107 10.10 -9.32 -10.37
CA ILE A 107 11.08 -8.26 -10.18
C ILE A 107 11.70 -8.34 -8.80
N VAL A 108 13.00 -8.03 -8.72
CA VAL A 108 13.74 -7.89 -7.47
C VAL A 108 14.24 -6.45 -7.36
N LEU A 109 13.89 -5.81 -6.25
CA LEU A 109 14.29 -4.46 -5.89
C LEU A 109 15.23 -4.49 -4.68
N GLY A 110 16.13 -3.52 -4.63
CA GLY A 110 17.07 -3.32 -3.54
C GLY A 110 16.96 -1.92 -2.92
N PHE A 111 17.38 -1.84 -1.65
CA PHE A 111 17.45 -0.58 -0.89
C PHE A 111 18.89 -0.05 -0.79
N GLY A 112 19.76 -0.47 -1.71
CA GLY A 112 21.14 0.00 -1.81
C GLY A 112 21.98 -0.40 -0.59
N ASP A 113 22.78 0.53 -0.06
CA ASP A 113 23.56 0.32 1.17
C ASP A 113 22.69 0.31 2.44
N HIS A 114 21.41 0.67 2.31
CA HIS A 114 20.42 0.64 3.37
C HIS A 114 19.58 -0.65 3.31
N GLY A 115 18.96 -0.97 4.43
CA GLY A 115 17.95 -1.99 4.56
C GLY A 115 16.79 -1.49 5.39
N PHE A 116 16.02 -2.43 5.90
CA PHE A 116 14.90 -2.16 6.80
C PHE A 116 14.86 -3.24 7.87
N VAL A 117 14.39 -2.85 9.04
CA VAL A 117 14.39 -3.67 10.26
C VAL A 117 12.97 -4.01 10.67
N ASP A 118 12.83 -5.10 11.43
CA ASP A 118 11.60 -5.45 12.14
C ASP A 118 11.33 -4.43 13.26
N GLY A 119 10.31 -3.60 13.06
CA GLY A 119 9.80 -2.63 14.00
C GLY A 119 8.38 -2.98 14.47
N PRO A 120 7.73 -2.10 15.24
CA PRO A 120 6.34 -2.34 15.64
C PRO A 120 5.38 -2.34 14.43
N GLY A 121 4.85 -3.51 14.10
CA GLY A 121 3.89 -3.67 13.00
C GLY A 121 4.58 -3.74 11.64
N ALA A 122 3.88 -3.36 10.58
CA ALA A 122 4.43 -3.45 9.23
C ALA A 122 5.72 -2.63 9.05
N ASP A 123 6.65 -3.18 8.26
CA ASP A 123 7.97 -2.61 7.97
C ASP A 123 8.12 -2.19 6.50
N LEU A 124 7.24 -2.70 5.64
CA LEU A 124 7.30 -2.63 4.19
C LEU A 124 5.91 -2.36 3.62
N VAL A 125 5.85 -1.62 2.52
CA VAL A 125 4.64 -1.38 1.73
C VAL A 125 4.94 -1.62 0.26
N VAL A 126 4.10 -2.39 -0.41
CA VAL A 126 4.15 -2.59 -1.86
C VAL A 126 3.01 -1.81 -2.51
N PHE A 127 3.36 -0.97 -3.48
CA PHE A 127 2.42 -0.14 -4.22
C PHE A 127 2.21 -0.72 -5.61
N GLU A 128 1.03 -1.27 -5.81
CA GLU A 128 0.51 -1.72 -7.11
C GLU A 128 -0.47 -0.66 -7.65
N ASN A 129 -1.19 -1.00 -8.70
CA ASN A 129 -2.19 -0.16 -9.34
C ASN A 129 -3.66 -0.61 -9.19
N PRO A 130 -4.13 -1.14 -8.05
CA PRO A 130 -5.48 -1.66 -7.96
C PRO A 130 -6.44 -0.49 -7.78
N PHE A 131 -7.71 -0.71 -8.10
CA PHE A 131 -8.76 0.27 -7.84
C PHE A 131 -10.05 -0.43 -7.47
N TRP A 132 -10.92 0.30 -6.78
CA TRP A 132 -12.23 -0.17 -6.35
C TRP A 132 -13.28 0.25 -7.38
N PRO A 133 -13.81 -0.68 -8.20
CA PRO A 133 -14.87 -0.35 -9.14
C PRO A 133 -16.04 0.28 -8.41
N GLU A 134 -16.55 1.38 -8.94
CA GLU A 134 -17.63 2.17 -8.33
C GLU A 134 -17.34 2.67 -6.89
N GLY A 135 -16.09 2.57 -6.43
CA GLY A 135 -15.67 2.93 -5.08
C GLY A 135 -16.03 1.91 -3.99
N ASP A 136 -16.39 0.69 -4.35
CA ASP A 136 -16.72 -0.38 -3.40
C ASP A 136 -15.47 -1.19 -3.05
N ALA A 137 -14.94 -1.04 -1.84
CA ALA A 137 -13.73 -1.76 -1.40
C ALA A 137 -13.89 -3.29 -1.35
N SER A 138 -15.12 -3.81 -1.33
CA SER A 138 -15.37 -5.25 -1.44
C SER A 138 -15.25 -5.78 -2.87
N GLN A 139 -15.15 -4.88 -3.85
CA GLN A 139 -14.88 -5.18 -5.24
C GLN A 139 -13.53 -4.57 -5.59
N VAL A 140 -12.55 -5.40 -5.88
CA VAL A 140 -11.22 -4.91 -6.25
C VAL A 140 -10.88 -5.44 -7.63
N PHE A 141 -10.43 -4.54 -8.51
CA PHE A 141 -9.68 -4.98 -9.68
C PHE A 141 -8.25 -5.24 -9.21
N ALA A 142 -7.96 -6.49 -8.89
CA ALA A 142 -6.72 -6.92 -8.25
C ALA A 142 -5.89 -7.80 -9.18
N GLU A 143 -4.64 -7.41 -9.41
CA GLU A 143 -3.60 -8.24 -10.01
C GLU A 143 -2.61 -8.58 -8.90
N LEU A 144 -2.78 -9.76 -8.28
CA LEU A 144 -2.10 -10.07 -7.03
C LEU A 144 -0.65 -10.45 -7.23
N GLY A 145 0.18 -10.06 -6.27
CA GLY A 145 1.60 -10.39 -6.22
C GLY A 145 1.97 -11.16 -4.95
N GLU A 146 2.81 -12.19 -5.11
CA GLU A 146 3.54 -12.80 -4.02
C GLU A 146 4.72 -11.89 -3.65
N VAL A 147 4.83 -11.55 -2.37
CA VAL A 147 5.94 -10.75 -1.84
C VAL A 147 6.91 -11.67 -1.10
N ALA A 148 8.19 -11.49 -1.36
CA ALA A 148 9.26 -12.13 -0.61
C ALA A 148 10.36 -11.15 -0.26
N VAL A 149 11.00 -11.35 0.89
CA VAL A 149 12.09 -10.50 1.40
C VAL A 149 13.37 -11.30 1.60
N SER A 150 14.51 -10.61 1.50
CA SER A 150 15.82 -11.21 1.68
C SER A 150 16.83 -10.21 2.24
N GLU A 151 17.73 -10.69 3.09
CA GLU A 151 18.90 -9.93 3.58
C GLU A 151 20.07 -9.98 2.57
N ASP A 152 20.22 -11.09 1.85
CA ASP A 152 21.41 -11.39 1.03
C ASP A 152 21.13 -11.51 -0.48
N GLY A 153 19.87 -11.39 -0.89
CA GLY A 153 19.40 -11.52 -2.28
C GLY A 153 19.43 -12.96 -2.80
N ARG A 154 19.62 -13.96 -1.94
CA ARG A 154 19.77 -15.37 -2.30
C ARG A 154 18.82 -16.26 -1.51
N THR A 155 18.68 -15.97 -0.22
CA THR A 155 17.80 -16.68 0.70
C THR A 155 16.55 -15.84 0.89
N TRP A 156 15.44 -16.35 0.38
CA TRP A 156 14.17 -15.64 0.38
C TRP A 156 13.23 -16.17 1.46
N ARG A 157 12.38 -15.28 1.98
CA ARG A 157 11.22 -15.62 2.79
C ARG A 157 9.99 -14.98 2.14
N SER A 158 9.06 -15.80 1.67
CA SER A 158 7.79 -15.33 1.12
C SER A 158 6.77 -15.16 2.23
N PHE A 159 5.95 -14.11 2.13
CA PHE A 159 4.73 -13.97 2.92
C PHE A 159 3.70 -14.98 2.40
N GLU A 160 2.96 -15.62 3.31
CA GLU A 160 1.88 -16.52 2.91
C GLU A 160 0.72 -15.68 2.36
N CYS A 161 0.54 -15.71 1.04
CA CYS A 161 -0.53 -14.99 0.33
C CYS A 161 -1.77 -15.88 0.20
N ASP A 162 -2.89 -15.39 0.73
CA ASP A 162 -4.21 -15.99 0.57
C ASP A 162 -4.95 -15.39 -0.63
N THR A 163 -4.85 -16.07 -1.77
CA THR A 163 -5.48 -15.65 -3.03
C THR A 163 -6.99 -15.86 -3.06
N ASP A 164 -7.56 -16.63 -2.12
CA ASP A 164 -9.02 -16.80 -2.04
C ASP A 164 -9.68 -15.54 -1.43
N GLY A 165 -8.93 -14.79 -0.62
CA GLY A 165 -9.37 -13.56 0.03
C GLY A 165 -10.39 -13.81 1.14
N ASP A 166 -10.91 -12.73 1.73
CA ASP A 166 -11.77 -12.78 2.92
C ASP A 166 -13.22 -12.34 2.72
N ASP A 167 -13.70 -12.33 1.47
CA ASP A 167 -15.00 -11.81 1.03
C ASP A 167 -15.22 -10.29 1.25
N GLU A 168 -14.27 -9.57 1.85
CA GLU A 168 -14.29 -8.10 2.03
C GLU A 168 -13.38 -7.37 1.04
N GLY A 169 -12.94 -8.08 -0.01
CA GLY A 169 -12.02 -7.56 -1.02
C GLY A 169 -10.56 -7.49 -0.56
N ARG A 170 -10.21 -8.15 0.56
CA ARG A 170 -8.84 -8.21 1.06
C ARG A 170 -8.20 -9.56 0.73
N PHE A 171 -6.89 -9.53 0.49
CA PHE A 171 -6.10 -10.71 0.18
C PHE A 171 -4.90 -10.78 1.14
N PRO A 172 -5.11 -11.29 2.37
CA PRO A 172 -4.07 -11.30 3.40
C PRO A 172 -2.75 -11.90 2.91
N GLY A 173 -1.65 -11.18 3.15
CA GLY A 173 -0.30 -11.60 2.76
C GLY A 173 0.01 -11.51 1.26
N CYS A 174 -0.93 -11.01 0.44
CA CYS A 174 -0.70 -10.67 -0.96
C CYS A 174 -0.47 -9.15 -1.10
N ALA A 175 0.19 -8.74 -2.18
CA ALA A 175 0.12 -7.36 -2.67
C ALA A 175 -0.86 -7.28 -3.85
N GLY A 176 -1.29 -6.08 -4.23
CA GLY A 176 -2.10 -5.83 -5.41
C GLY A 176 -3.60 -5.68 -5.16
N PHE A 177 -4.02 -5.25 -3.96
CA PHE A 177 -5.44 -5.06 -3.68
C PHE A 177 -5.81 -3.75 -2.97
N THR A 178 -4.87 -3.11 -2.28
CA THR A 178 -5.12 -1.79 -1.67
C THR A 178 -4.69 -0.67 -2.62
N PRO A 179 -5.61 0.23 -3.06
CA PRO A 179 -5.27 1.29 -3.99
C PRO A 179 -4.17 2.21 -3.48
N THR A 180 -3.20 2.51 -4.34
CA THR A 180 -2.16 3.50 -4.07
C THR A 180 -2.78 4.90 -4.09
N LEU A 181 -2.69 5.61 -2.96
CA LEU A 181 -3.30 6.93 -2.77
C LEU A 181 -2.35 8.04 -3.23
N GLN A 182 -2.93 9.24 -3.45
CA GLN A 182 -2.15 10.44 -3.68
C GLN A 182 -1.74 11.05 -2.34
N TYR A 183 -0.44 11.18 -2.11
CA TYR A 183 0.11 11.82 -0.91
C TYR A 183 1.39 12.61 -1.22
N ASP A 184 1.77 13.47 -0.28
CA ASP A 184 3.07 14.15 -0.31
C ASP A 184 4.10 13.26 0.40
N ALA A 185 4.95 12.61 -0.39
CA ALA A 185 5.95 11.66 0.12
C ALA A 185 7.05 12.32 0.96
N GLU A 186 7.32 13.62 0.79
CA GLU A 186 8.28 14.34 1.63
C GLU A 186 7.68 14.69 2.99
N ALA A 187 6.35 14.87 3.05
CA ALA A 187 5.62 15.17 4.27
C ALA A 187 5.19 13.91 5.05
N LEU A 188 5.10 12.74 4.39
CA LEU A 188 4.69 11.48 5.00
C LEU A 188 5.90 10.64 5.43
N VAL A 189 6.56 11.11 6.49
CA VAL A 189 7.71 10.43 7.11
C VAL A 189 7.47 10.29 8.62
N PRO A 190 7.40 9.06 9.18
CA PRO A 190 7.54 7.77 8.50
C PRO A 190 6.37 7.48 7.53
N LEU A 191 6.59 6.50 6.63
CA LEU A 191 5.56 6.01 5.74
C LEU A 191 4.39 5.43 6.54
N ASP A 192 3.16 5.69 6.09
CA ASP A 192 1.93 5.27 6.76
C ASP A 192 0.97 4.69 5.71
N PRO A 193 0.75 3.35 5.68
CA PRO A 193 -0.15 2.71 4.73
C PRO A 193 -1.58 3.24 4.79
N GLU A 194 -2.06 3.72 5.95
CA GLU A 194 -3.41 4.29 6.06
C GLU A 194 -3.56 5.58 5.25
N LYS A 195 -2.45 6.27 4.96
CA LYS A 195 -2.42 7.52 4.18
C LYS A 195 -1.87 7.35 2.77
N SER A 196 -0.98 6.39 2.57
CA SER A 196 -0.34 6.12 1.28
C SER A 196 -1.08 5.05 0.46
N GLY A 197 -1.90 4.22 1.10
CA GLY A 197 -2.44 3.02 0.47
C GLY A 197 -1.37 1.94 0.31
N GLY A 198 -1.54 1.08 -0.69
CA GLY A 198 -0.67 -0.08 -0.88
C GLY A 198 -0.83 -1.14 0.21
N ASP A 199 -0.16 -2.27 0.00
CA ASP A 199 -0.29 -3.44 0.85
C ASP A 199 0.93 -3.57 1.76
N ALA A 200 0.70 -3.70 3.07
CA ALA A 200 1.73 -3.62 4.10
C ALA A 200 2.15 -5.00 4.64
N PHE A 201 3.43 -5.14 4.99
CA PHE A 201 4.06 -6.40 5.36
C PHE A 201 4.98 -6.23 6.58
N ASP A 202 4.93 -7.17 7.53
CA ASP A 202 5.70 -7.18 8.78
C ASP A 202 6.78 -8.28 8.74
N LEU A 203 8.06 -7.92 8.89
CA LEU A 203 9.16 -8.89 8.81
C LEU A 203 9.07 -10.00 9.88
N ALA A 204 8.43 -9.73 11.02
CA ALA A 204 8.21 -10.71 12.06
C ALA A 204 7.37 -11.90 11.58
N ASP A 205 6.43 -11.67 10.65
CA ASP A 205 5.57 -12.73 10.08
C ASP A 205 6.37 -13.80 9.32
N VAL A 206 7.55 -13.42 8.81
CA VAL A 206 8.45 -14.31 8.08
C VAL A 206 9.73 -14.65 8.86
N GLY A 207 9.78 -14.23 10.13
CA GLY A 207 10.87 -14.52 11.06
C GLY A 207 12.20 -13.87 10.70
N LEU A 208 12.17 -12.67 10.10
CA LEU A 208 13.35 -11.86 9.84
C LEU A 208 13.37 -10.64 10.76
N SER A 209 14.56 -10.21 11.17
CA SER A 209 14.74 -8.94 11.90
C SER A 209 15.27 -7.82 11.01
N HIS A 210 15.70 -8.16 9.78
CA HIS A 210 16.27 -7.23 8.81
C HIS A 210 16.14 -7.81 7.39
N ALA A 211 15.99 -6.93 6.40
CA ALA A 211 16.05 -7.27 4.99
C ALA A 211 16.60 -6.10 4.17
N ARG A 212 17.04 -6.39 2.94
CA ARG A 212 17.62 -5.42 1.98
C ARG A 212 17.01 -5.52 0.59
N PHE A 213 16.32 -6.62 0.31
CA PHE A 213 15.76 -6.90 -0.99
C PHE A 213 14.31 -7.33 -0.85
N VAL A 214 13.50 -6.91 -1.81
CA VAL A 214 12.11 -7.29 -1.97
C VAL A 214 11.96 -7.89 -3.36
N ARG A 215 11.28 -9.02 -3.44
CA ARG A 215 10.93 -9.69 -4.68
C ARG A 215 9.42 -9.74 -4.77
N ILE A 216 8.91 -9.35 -5.93
CA ILE A 216 7.48 -9.40 -6.24
C ILE A 216 7.33 -10.30 -7.46
N ARG A 217 6.42 -11.26 -7.36
CA ARG A 217 6.06 -12.16 -8.45
C ARG A 217 4.56 -12.08 -8.69
N ASP A 218 4.16 -11.81 -9.92
CA ASP A 218 2.76 -11.88 -10.33
C ASP A 218 2.20 -13.30 -10.12
N LEU A 219 0.97 -13.38 -9.59
CA LEU A 219 0.30 -14.64 -9.26
C LEU A 219 -0.63 -15.16 -10.36
N GLU A 220 -0.65 -14.53 -11.53
CA GLU A 220 -1.46 -14.92 -12.68
C GLU A 220 -2.97 -14.95 -12.35
N THR A 221 -3.44 -14.05 -11.47
CA THR A 221 -4.85 -14.00 -11.04
C THR A 221 -5.79 -13.58 -12.17
N LEU A 222 -5.28 -12.82 -13.14
CA LEU A 222 -5.97 -12.46 -14.37
C LEU A 222 -5.28 -13.05 -15.59
N ALA A 223 -6.08 -13.43 -16.59
CA ALA A 223 -5.53 -13.90 -17.86
C ALA A 223 -4.84 -12.74 -18.61
N PRO A 224 -3.66 -12.97 -19.21
CA PRO A 224 -2.93 -11.91 -19.88
C PRO A 224 -3.70 -11.37 -21.09
N GLY A 225 -3.68 -10.04 -21.24
CA GLY A 225 -4.37 -9.29 -22.28
C GLY A 225 -3.57 -8.05 -22.70
N GLY A 226 -2.81 -8.18 -23.79
CA GLY A 226 -2.00 -7.05 -24.32
C GLY A 226 -0.61 -7.00 -23.68
N THR A 227 -0.09 -5.79 -23.48
CA THR A 227 1.26 -5.53 -22.94
C THR A 227 1.26 -4.95 -21.54
N ALA A 228 0.08 -4.77 -20.94
CA ALA A 228 -0.12 -4.26 -19.58
C ALA A 228 -0.91 -5.31 -18.79
N SER A 229 -0.30 -6.47 -18.60
CA SER A 229 -0.91 -7.60 -17.89
C SER A 229 -0.11 -7.95 -16.66
N GLY A 230 -0.77 -8.56 -15.68
CA GLY A 230 -0.16 -8.93 -14.41
C GLY A 230 0.09 -7.71 -13.55
N PHE A 231 0.66 -7.94 -12.36
CA PHE A 231 0.97 -6.93 -11.35
C PHE A 231 1.56 -5.64 -11.95
N ASP A 232 0.87 -4.52 -11.76
CA ASP A 232 1.30 -3.19 -12.22
C ASP A 232 2.05 -2.47 -11.09
N LEU A 233 3.36 -2.72 -10.99
CA LEU A 233 4.19 -2.19 -9.92
C LEU A 233 4.43 -0.69 -10.09
N ASP A 234 4.03 0.11 -9.08
CA ASP A 234 4.33 1.55 -8.96
C ASP A 234 5.62 1.74 -8.14
N ALA A 235 5.65 1.25 -6.90
CA ALA A 235 6.83 1.39 -6.03
C ALA A 235 6.87 0.37 -4.90
N VAL A 236 7.98 0.36 -4.15
CA VAL A 236 8.10 -0.32 -2.87
C VAL A 236 8.73 0.62 -1.85
N GLY A 237 8.08 0.77 -0.70
CA GLY A 237 8.51 1.65 0.39
C GLY A 237 8.70 0.93 1.72
N VAL A 238 9.50 1.49 2.62
CA VAL A 238 9.76 0.95 3.96
C VAL A 238 9.29 1.91 5.05
N ILE A 239 8.76 1.35 6.12
CA ILE A 239 8.27 2.06 7.31
C ILE A 239 9.40 2.20 8.34
N HIS A 240 10.22 1.16 8.48
CA HIS A 240 11.32 1.07 9.46
C HIS A 240 12.68 0.89 8.76
N PRO A 241 13.27 1.95 8.18
CA PRO A 241 14.62 1.90 7.62
C PRO A 241 15.70 1.70 8.70
N ASP A 242 16.86 1.14 8.33
CA ASP A 242 17.99 0.82 9.24
C ASP A 242 18.95 1.99 9.59
#